data_AF-A0A438MKQ3-F1
#
_entry.id   AF-A0A438MKQ3-F1
#
_cell.length_a   1.000
_cell.length_b   1.000
_cell.length_c   1.000
_cell.angle_alpha   90.00
_cell.angle_beta   90.00
_cell.angle_gamma   90.00
#
_symmetry.space_group_name_H-M   'P 1'
#
loop_
_entity.id
_entity.type
_entity.pdbx_description
1 polymer ?
#
loop_
_entity_poly.entity_id
_entity_poly.type
_entity_poly.pdbx_seq_one_letter_code
_entity_poly.pdbx_strand_id
1 'polypeptide(L)'
;MPPPPEPPQGPPQGPHQEPHGEPPRRTGLVVGLAFAGFFGYLVVNVITGLVALAFESEVAFGVAAGFLALFGIGLGLVFVLLRRSWSIGLGLGFMIGWALTSIVTAGFCTGLNPELYA
;
A
#
# COMPACT_ATOMS: atom_id res chain seq x y z
N MET A 1 11.52 -74.31 4.44
CA MET A 1 12.32 -73.14 4.83
C MET A 1 11.36 -72.14 5.47
N PRO A 2 11.51 -71.81 6.76
CA PRO A 2 10.68 -70.77 7.37
C PRO A 2 10.99 -69.41 6.72
N PRO A 3 9.98 -68.54 6.53
CA PRO A 3 10.20 -67.21 5.98
C PRO A 3 11.09 -66.37 6.91
N PRO A 4 11.95 -65.49 6.36
CA PRO A 4 12.81 -64.64 7.16
C PRO A 4 11.98 -63.70 8.06
N PRO A 5 12.43 -63.41 9.29
CA PRO A 5 11.77 -62.45 10.18
C PRO A 5 11.71 -61.06 9.51
N GLU A 6 10.54 -60.41 9.58
CA GLU A 6 10.38 -59.06 9.07
C GLU A 6 11.22 -58.05 9.89
N PRO A 7 11.85 -57.05 9.24
CA PRO A 7 12.57 -55.99 9.93
C PRO A 7 11.67 -55.22 10.90
N PRO A 8 12.19 -54.75 12.05
CA PRO A 8 11.44 -53.91 12.96
C PRO A 8 10.92 -52.66 12.24
N GLN A 9 9.59 -52.50 12.20
CA GLN A 9 8.96 -51.29 11.69
C GLN A 9 9.40 -50.11 12.57
N GLY A 10 10.09 -49.13 11.97
CA GLY A 10 10.45 -47.89 12.63
C GLY A 10 9.23 -47.12 13.15
N PRO A 11 9.42 -46.16 14.07
CA PRO A 11 8.32 -45.39 14.63
C PRO A 11 7.49 -44.73 13.52
N PRO A 12 6.16 -44.58 13.70
CA PRO A 12 5.29 -43.97 12.70
C PRO A 12 5.85 -42.61 12.28
N GLN A 13 6.25 -42.48 11.03
CA GLN A 13 6.59 -41.18 10.48
C GLN A 13 5.32 -40.34 10.50
N GLY A 14 5.27 -39.36 11.40
CA GLY A 14 4.21 -38.37 11.44
C GLY A 14 4.03 -37.72 10.06
N PRO A 15 2.83 -37.21 9.75
CA PRO A 15 2.56 -36.59 8.47
C PRO A 15 3.64 -35.56 8.18
N HIS A 16 4.34 -35.72 7.06
CA HIS A 16 5.30 -34.77 6.57
C HIS A 16 4.58 -33.42 6.44
N GLN A 17 4.91 -32.46 7.31
CA GLN A 17 4.55 -31.07 7.10
C GLN A 17 5.40 -30.57 5.94
N GLU A 18 4.81 -30.58 4.74
CA GLU A 18 5.29 -29.73 3.66
C GLU A 18 5.41 -28.29 4.18
N PRO A 19 6.47 -27.53 3.80
CA PRO A 19 6.48 -26.11 4.05
C PRO A 19 5.28 -25.51 3.30
N HIS A 20 4.22 -25.19 4.02
CA HIS A 20 3.06 -24.50 3.47
C HIS A 20 3.51 -23.15 2.91
N GLY A 21 3.85 -23.14 1.62
CA GLY A 21 3.93 -21.93 0.83
C GLY A 21 2.57 -21.25 0.85
N GLU A 22 2.47 -20.19 1.64
CA GLU A 22 1.30 -19.33 1.75
C GLU A 22 0.81 -18.91 0.34
N PRO A 23 -0.51 -18.90 0.06
CA PRO A 23 -1.02 -18.80 -1.31
C PRO A 23 -0.58 -17.47 -1.99
N PRO A 24 0.21 -17.52 -3.08
CA PRO A 24 0.79 -16.32 -3.72
C PRO A 24 -0.25 -15.43 -4.44
N ARG A 25 -1.50 -15.89 -4.57
CA ARG A 25 -2.54 -15.22 -5.36
C ARG A 25 -3.11 -13.96 -4.73
N ARG A 26 -3.09 -13.83 -3.39
CA ARG A 26 -3.63 -12.64 -2.70
C ARG A 26 -2.65 -11.48 -2.64
N THR A 27 -1.35 -11.75 -2.52
CA THR A 27 -0.33 -10.70 -2.38
C THR A 27 -0.22 -9.86 -3.64
N GLY A 28 -0.18 -10.48 -4.82
CA GLY A 28 -0.15 -9.75 -6.09
C GLY A 28 -1.36 -8.84 -6.30
N LEU A 29 -2.55 -9.28 -5.87
CA LEU A 29 -3.77 -8.46 -5.92
C LEU A 29 -3.66 -7.24 -5.01
N VAL A 30 -3.19 -7.40 -3.77
CA VAL A 30 -3.00 -6.29 -2.81
C VAL A 30 -2.00 -5.28 -3.35
N VAL A 31 -0.87 -5.75 -3.89
CA VAL A 31 0.17 -4.90 -4.47
C VAL A 31 -0.36 -4.14 -5.68
N GLY A 32 -1.04 -4.83 -6.61
CA GLY A 32 -1.65 -4.18 -7.78
C GLY A 32 -2.66 -3.10 -7.40
N LEU A 33 -3.46 -3.35 -6.36
CA LEU A 33 -4.41 -2.37 -5.83
C LEU A 33 -3.73 -1.23 -5.09
N ALA A 34 -2.59 -1.45 -4.44
CA ALA A 34 -1.80 -0.39 -3.85
C ALA A 34 -1.26 0.57 -4.92
N PHE A 35 -0.74 0.06 -6.02
CA PHE A 35 -0.37 0.90 -7.16
C PHE A 35 -1.57 1.65 -7.75
N ALA A 36 -2.71 0.97 -7.93
CA ALA A 36 -3.93 1.62 -8.42
C ALA A 36 -4.39 2.76 -7.48
N GLY A 37 -4.37 2.53 -6.17
CA GLY A 37 -4.68 3.54 -5.15
C GLY A 37 -3.69 4.71 -5.16
N PHE A 38 -2.39 4.42 -5.30
CA PHE A 38 -1.34 5.43 -5.41
C PHE A 38 -1.53 6.35 -6.61
N PHE A 39 -1.66 5.79 -7.81
CA PHE A 39 -1.90 6.59 -9.02
C PHE A 39 -3.25 7.30 -8.97
N GLY A 40 -4.28 6.65 -8.42
CA GLY A 40 -5.57 7.29 -8.17
C GLY A 40 -5.45 8.51 -7.27
N TYR A 41 -4.66 8.42 -6.19
CA TYR A 41 -4.38 9.54 -5.31
C TYR A 41 -3.69 10.69 -6.06
N LEU A 42 -2.68 10.39 -6.89
CA LEU A 42 -1.97 11.42 -7.65
C LEU A 42 -2.90 12.20 -8.59
N VAL A 43 -3.81 11.49 -9.28
CA VAL A 43 -4.79 12.13 -10.17
C VAL A 43 -5.71 13.06 -9.37
N VAL A 44 -6.25 12.57 -8.24
CA VAL A 44 -7.09 13.38 -7.34
C VAL A 44 -6.31 14.60 -6.83
N ASN A 45 -5.06 14.42 -6.43
CA ASN A 45 -4.17 15.49 -5.95
C ASN A 45 -3.97 16.58 -7.00
N VAL A 46 -3.67 16.19 -8.25
CA VAL A 46 -3.49 17.16 -9.35
C VAL A 46 -4.79 17.90 -9.64
N ILE A 47 -5.92 17.19 -9.74
CA ILE A 47 -7.22 17.82 -10.02
C ILE A 47 -7.59 18.79 -8.90
N THR A 48 -7.48 18.38 -7.64
CA THR A 48 -7.78 19.24 -6.49
C THR A 48 -6.84 20.45 -6.45
N GLY A 49 -5.55 20.27 -6.76
CA GLY A 49 -4.59 21.37 -6.85
C GLY A 49 -4.94 22.37 -7.95
N LEU A 50 -5.33 21.89 -9.16
CA LEU A 50 -5.78 22.75 -10.25
C LEU A 50 -7.06 23.50 -9.91
N VAL A 51 -8.01 22.85 -9.25
CA VAL A 51 -9.23 23.50 -8.76
C VAL A 51 -8.90 24.60 -7.75
N ALA A 52 -8.02 24.31 -6.78
CA ALA A 52 -7.60 25.32 -5.80
C ALA A 52 -6.90 26.52 -6.47
N LEU A 53 -6.05 26.27 -7.45
CA LEU A 53 -5.41 27.32 -8.26
C LEU A 53 -6.42 28.18 -9.00
N ALA A 54 -7.47 27.59 -9.57
CA ALA A 54 -8.51 28.32 -10.29
C ALA A 54 -9.34 29.26 -9.39
N PHE A 55 -9.36 29.02 -8.08
CA PHE A 55 -10.04 29.90 -7.12
C PHE A 55 -9.14 31.04 -6.60
N GLU A 56 -7.83 31.01 -6.84
CA GLU A 56 -6.85 32.03 -6.45
C GLU A 56 -6.98 32.52 -4.98
N SER A 57 -7.39 31.63 -4.09
CA SER A 57 -7.70 31.97 -2.68
C SER A 57 -6.90 31.10 -1.72
N GLU A 58 -6.28 31.73 -0.72
CA GLU A 58 -5.57 31.02 0.36
C GLU A 58 -6.49 30.04 1.09
N VAL A 59 -7.76 30.40 1.27
CA VAL A 59 -8.77 29.51 1.88
C VAL A 59 -9.00 28.28 1.01
N ALA A 60 -9.00 28.43 -0.33
CA ALA A 60 -9.18 27.31 -1.24
C ALA A 60 -8.01 26.31 -1.14
N PHE A 61 -6.77 26.79 -0.99
CA PHE A 61 -5.61 25.91 -0.75
C PHE A 61 -5.71 25.18 0.60
N GLY A 62 -6.14 25.87 1.67
CA GLY A 62 -6.36 25.25 2.98
C GLY A 62 -7.43 24.15 2.94
N VAL A 63 -8.56 24.42 2.27
CA VAL A 63 -9.65 23.44 2.09
C VAL A 63 -9.20 22.25 1.24
N ALA A 64 -8.49 22.51 0.13
CA ALA A 64 -7.93 21.48 -0.73
C ALA A 64 -6.95 20.56 0.02
N ALA A 65 -6.05 21.13 0.82
CA ALA A 65 -5.11 20.37 1.65
C ALA A 65 -5.85 19.50 2.68
N GLY A 66 -6.86 20.05 3.34
CA GLY A 66 -7.71 19.31 4.28
C GLY A 66 -8.45 18.15 3.61
N PHE A 67 -9.04 18.40 2.44
CA PHE A 67 -9.71 17.36 1.64
C PHE A 67 -8.74 16.24 1.23
N LEU A 68 -7.55 16.58 0.76
CA LEU A 68 -6.53 15.61 0.34
C LEU A 68 -5.99 14.78 1.51
N ALA A 69 -5.87 15.38 2.70
CA ALA A 69 -5.50 14.66 3.91
C ALA A 69 -6.60 13.68 4.35
N LEU A 70 -7.87 14.11 4.31
CA LEU A 70 -9.01 13.22 4.59
C LEU A 70 -9.14 12.10 3.55
N PHE A 71 -8.85 12.39 2.29
CA PHE A 71 -8.90 11.37 1.23
C PHE A 71 -7.75 10.37 1.36
N GLY A 72 -6.52 10.84 1.57
CA GLY A 72 -5.34 9.99 1.71
C GLY A 72 -5.33 9.18 3.00
N ILE A 73 -5.44 9.86 4.14
CA ILE A 73 -5.37 9.24 5.47
C ILE A 73 -6.74 8.71 5.87
N GLY A 74 -7.79 9.54 5.81
CA GLY A 74 -9.11 9.16 6.31
C GLY A 74 -9.72 8.00 5.53
N LEU A 75 -9.86 8.15 4.21
CA LEU A 75 -10.38 7.08 3.35
C LEU A 75 -9.44 5.87 3.35
N GLY A 76 -8.12 6.10 3.33
CA GLY A 76 -7.11 5.06 3.42
C GLY A 76 -7.24 4.20 4.69
N LEU A 77 -7.39 4.83 5.86
CA LEU A 77 -7.57 4.15 7.15
C LEU A 77 -8.87 3.34 7.17
N VAL A 78 -9.97 3.94 6.72
CA VAL A 78 -11.26 3.24 6.64
C VAL A 78 -11.13 2.00 5.77
N PHE A 79 -10.52 2.11 4.59
CA PHE A 79 -10.29 0.97 3.70
C PHE A 79 -9.41 -0.12 4.32
N VAL A 80 -8.38 0.23 5.08
CA VAL A 80 -7.56 -0.75 5.82
C VAL A 80 -8.37 -1.43 6.93
N LEU A 81 -9.18 -0.67 7.67
CA LEU A 81 -10.03 -1.18 8.75
C LEU A 81 -11.14 -2.12 8.27
N LEU A 82 -11.56 -2.02 7.01
CA LEU A 82 -12.50 -2.96 6.40
C LEU A 82 -11.93 -4.39 6.27
N ARG A 83 -10.62 -4.60 6.45
CA ARG A 83 -9.91 -5.90 6.49
C ARG A 83 -10.15 -6.83 5.28
N ARG A 84 -10.69 -6.30 4.19
CA ARG A 84 -10.82 -7.00 2.90
C ARG A 84 -9.51 -6.87 2.13
N SER A 85 -9.06 -7.95 1.50
CA SER A 85 -7.82 -7.97 0.68
C SER A 85 -7.81 -6.87 -0.39
N TRP A 86 -8.98 -6.58 -0.97
CA TRP A 86 -9.12 -5.53 -1.98
C TRP A 86 -9.00 -4.11 -1.41
N SER A 87 -9.56 -3.92 -0.22
CA SER A 87 -9.58 -2.64 0.49
C SER A 87 -8.23 -2.30 1.11
N ILE A 88 -7.49 -3.29 1.61
CA ILE A 88 -6.15 -3.08 2.18
C ILE A 88 -5.19 -2.53 1.13
N GLY A 89 -5.18 -3.11 -0.08
CA GLY A 89 -4.32 -2.63 -1.17
C GLY A 89 -4.61 -1.17 -1.52
N LEU A 90 -5.87 -0.84 -1.82
CA LEU A 90 -6.27 0.53 -2.15
C LEU A 90 -5.98 1.52 -1.02
N GLY A 91 -6.29 1.16 0.23
CA GLY A 91 -6.06 2.01 1.39
C GLY A 91 -4.58 2.33 1.60
N LEU A 92 -3.71 1.33 1.48
CA LEU A 92 -2.26 1.53 1.51
C LEU A 92 -1.80 2.42 0.35
N GLY A 93 -2.33 2.22 -0.86
CA GLY A 93 -2.05 3.05 -2.02
C GLY A 93 -2.37 4.53 -1.79
N PHE A 94 -3.53 4.85 -1.21
CA PHE A 94 -3.92 6.22 -0.89
C PHE A 94 -3.02 6.85 0.17
N MET A 95 -2.65 6.10 1.21
CA MET A 95 -1.75 6.59 2.26
C MET A 95 -0.33 6.85 1.73
N ILE A 96 0.20 5.95 0.90
CA ILE A 96 1.51 6.12 0.25
C ILE A 96 1.47 7.33 -0.68
N GLY A 97 0.41 7.48 -1.47
CA GLY A 97 0.20 8.63 -2.34
C GLY A 97 0.28 9.95 -1.58
N TRP A 98 -0.50 10.07 -0.50
CA TRP A 98 -0.50 11.27 0.35
C TRP A 98 0.85 11.56 0.98
N ALA A 99 1.55 10.53 1.47
CA ALA A 99 2.87 10.72 2.08
C ALA A 99 3.89 11.19 1.05
N LEU A 100 3.95 10.56 -0.13
CA LEU A 100 4.91 10.91 -1.17
C LEU A 100 4.65 12.30 -1.74
N THR A 101 3.40 12.69 -2.02
CA THR A 101 3.11 14.05 -2.49
C THR A 101 3.46 15.09 -1.43
N SER A 102 3.21 14.80 -0.15
CA SER A 102 3.58 15.69 0.96
C SER A 102 5.10 15.87 1.05
N ILE A 103 5.86 14.79 0.96
CA ILE A 103 7.33 14.82 0.99
C ILE A 103 7.89 15.59 -0.21
N VAL A 104 7.39 15.34 -1.42
CA VAL A 104 7.82 16.05 -2.63
C VAL A 104 7.53 17.54 -2.50
N THR A 105 6.32 17.90 -2.05
CA THR A 105 5.94 19.30 -1.86
C THR A 105 6.83 19.96 -0.81
N ALA A 106 7.04 19.30 0.33
CA ALA A 106 7.94 19.81 1.37
C ALA A 106 9.37 19.96 0.85
N GLY A 107 9.88 19.01 0.06
CA GLY A 107 11.21 19.07 -0.56
C GLY A 107 11.36 20.24 -1.53
N PHE A 108 10.32 20.54 -2.31
CA PHE A 108 10.27 21.75 -3.13
C PHE A 108 10.22 23.02 -2.27
N CYS A 109 9.42 23.03 -1.20
CA CYS A 109 9.33 24.19 -0.29
C CYS A 109 10.61 24.43 0.52
N THR A 110 11.39 23.39 0.83
CA THR A 110 12.66 23.52 1.55
C THR A 110 13.84 23.85 0.63
N GLY A 111 13.65 23.80 -0.68
CA GLY A 111 14.67 24.23 -1.64
C GLY A 111 15.92 23.36 -1.67
N LEU A 112 15.77 22.04 -1.50
CA LEU A 112 16.89 21.10 -1.69
C LEU A 112 17.41 21.21 -3.13
N ASN A 113 18.46 21.99 -3.32
CA ASN A 113 19.05 22.26 -4.61
C ASN A 113 19.98 21.08 -4.99
N PRO A 114 19.67 20.29 -6.03
CA PRO A 114 20.51 19.14 -6.40
C PRO A 114 21.94 19.55 -6.79
N GLU A 115 22.13 20.80 -7.24
CA GLU A 115 23.44 21.39 -7.56
C GLU A 115 24.38 21.50 -6.34
N LEU A 116 23.85 21.46 -5.11
CA LEU A 116 24.65 21.56 -3.87
C LEU A 116 25.22 20.21 -3.40
N TYR A 117 24.76 19.10 -3.97
CA TYR A 117 25.15 17.74 -3.57
C TYR A 117 25.83 16.94 -4.69
N ALA A 118 26.10 17.59 -5.83
CA ALA A 118 26.82 17.01 -6.98
C ALA A 118 28.34 16.96 -6.76
#